data_AF-A0A943MZB0-F1
#
_entry.id   AF-A0A943MZB0-F1
#
_cell.length_a   1.000
_cell.length_b   1.000
_cell.length_c   1.000
_cell.angle_alpha   90.00
_cell.angle_beta   90.00
_cell.angle_gamma   90.00
#
_symmetry.space_group_name_H-M   'P 1'
#
loop_
_entity.id
_entity.type
_entity.pdbx_description
1 polymer ?
#
loop_
_entity_poly.entity_id
_entity_poly.type
_entity_poly.pdbx_seq_one_letter_code
_entity_poly.pdbx_strand_id
1 'polypeptide(L)'
;MPEIKFEDNIYFRCRKRANEKSENELFKSRDKAFEQFYIRDVKISASSLKDYESGKTIPSPDTVLAMAEVYGTPELKWMHCAKDCPIGKRIMKTDDEIGEDELKDTYFELAGSFHKVTEIERQLRTIMEDGKISDEEVPLMRDIIRVMDRIAENAKDLKIWMEREGHSITES
;
A
#
# COMPACT_ATOMS: atom_id res chain seq x y z
N MET A 1 -17.41 7.50 13.94
CA MET A 1 -16.35 7.34 12.91
C MET A 1 -16.26 8.67 12.18
N PRO A 2 -15.07 9.26 11.97
CA PRO A 2 -14.98 10.49 11.19
C PRO A 2 -15.50 10.23 9.77
N GLU A 3 -16.36 11.13 9.28
CA GLU A 3 -16.87 11.09 7.91
C GLU A 3 -15.72 11.37 6.94
N ILE A 4 -15.25 10.34 6.24
CA ILE A 4 -14.35 10.51 5.10
C ILE A 4 -15.19 11.21 4.02
N LYS A 5 -14.75 12.38 3.53
CA LYS A 5 -15.41 13.03 2.40
C LYS A 5 -15.38 12.06 1.23
N PHE A 6 -16.52 11.94 0.54
CA PHE A 6 -16.68 11.00 -0.58
C PHE A 6 -15.55 11.10 -1.64
N GLU A 7 -15.04 12.31 -1.87
CA GLU A 7 -13.97 12.59 -2.83
C GLU A 7 -12.59 12.05 -2.40
N ASP A 8 -12.38 11.83 -1.11
CA ASP A 8 -11.13 11.34 -0.53
C ASP A 8 -11.08 9.80 -0.44
N ASN A 9 -12.18 9.11 -0.76
CA ASN A 9 -12.25 7.65 -0.69
C ASN A 9 -11.29 6.99 -1.71
N ILE A 10 -10.45 6.06 -1.23
CA ILE A 10 -9.41 5.44 -2.04
C ILE A 10 -9.96 4.66 -3.25
N TYR A 11 -11.10 3.98 -3.11
CA TYR A 11 -11.69 3.19 -4.20
C TYR A 11 -12.27 4.10 -5.29
N PHE A 12 -12.86 5.22 -4.89
CA PHE A 12 -13.35 6.23 -5.83
C PHE A 12 -12.21 6.87 -6.61
N ARG A 13 -11.16 7.30 -5.91
CA ARG A 13 -9.96 7.90 -6.52
C ARG A 13 -9.28 6.93 -7.50
N CYS A 14 -9.13 5.67 -7.13
CA CYS A 14 -8.55 4.66 -8.02
C CYS A 14 -9.38 4.45 -9.30
N ARG A 15 -10.71 4.37 -9.21
CA ARG A 15 -11.54 4.27 -10.42
C ARG A 15 -11.41 5.50 -11.32
N LYS A 16 -11.32 6.70 -10.73
CA LYS A 16 -11.13 7.95 -11.50
C LYS A 16 -9.79 8.00 -12.21
N ARG A 17 -8.70 7.67 -11.52
CA ARG A 17 -7.36 7.53 -12.11
C ARG A 17 -7.31 6.49 -13.22
N ALA A 18 -7.96 5.34 -13.03
CA ALA A 18 -8.07 4.32 -14.06
C ALA A 18 -8.79 4.84 -15.31
N ASN A 19 -9.83 5.66 -15.13
CA ASN A 19 -10.54 6.27 -16.25
C ASN A 19 -9.67 7.28 -17.02
N GLU A 20 -8.91 8.12 -16.32
CA GLU A 20 -8.00 9.10 -16.92
C GLU A 20 -6.94 8.44 -17.81
N LYS A 21 -6.50 7.23 -17.45
CA LYS A 21 -5.55 6.42 -18.23
C LYS A 21 -6.20 5.57 -19.31
N SER A 22 -7.54 5.51 -19.37
CA SER A 22 -8.26 4.67 -20.33
C SER A 22 -8.62 5.46 -21.59
N GLU A 23 -8.29 4.93 -22.77
CA GLU A 23 -8.58 5.60 -24.05
C GLU A 23 -10.10 5.69 -24.35
N ASN A 24 -10.91 4.79 -23.78
CA ASN A 24 -12.34 4.63 -24.09
C ASN A 24 -13.29 4.96 -22.92
N GLU A 25 -12.81 5.75 -21.94
CA GLU A 25 -13.58 6.11 -20.75
C GLU A 25 -14.16 4.88 -20.02
N LEU A 26 -13.38 3.80 -19.92
CA LEU A 26 -13.83 2.47 -19.47
C LEU A 26 -14.27 2.45 -18.00
N PHE A 27 -13.91 3.47 -17.22
CA PHE A 27 -14.17 3.55 -15.79
C PHE A 27 -14.93 4.82 -15.37
N LYS A 28 -15.50 5.55 -16.34
CA LYS A 28 -16.12 6.87 -16.11
C LYS A 28 -17.29 6.81 -15.14
N SER A 29 -18.09 5.76 -15.23
CA SER A 29 -19.20 5.45 -14.32
C SER A 29 -18.98 4.10 -13.62
N ARG A 30 -19.79 3.83 -12.59
CA ARG A 30 -19.80 2.52 -11.91
C ARG A 30 -20.32 1.43 -12.83
N ASP A 31 -21.25 1.73 -13.72
CA ASP A 31 -21.77 0.78 -14.71
C ASP A 31 -20.70 0.38 -15.73
N LYS A 32 -19.94 1.36 -16.25
CA LYS A 32 -18.81 1.06 -17.15
C LYS A 32 -17.70 0.26 -16.43
N ALA A 33 -17.39 0.62 -15.19
CA ALA A 33 -16.44 -0.15 -14.39
C ALA A 33 -16.93 -1.58 -14.15
N PHE A 34 -18.23 -1.75 -13.84
CA PHE A 34 -18.87 -3.05 -13.73
C PHE A 34 -18.70 -3.90 -15.00
N GLU A 35 -18.88 -3.32 -16.19
CA GLU A 35 -18.64 -4.03 -17.46
C GLU A 35 -17.21 -4.56 -17.55
N GLN A 36 -16.21 -3.78 -17.12
CA GLN A 36 -14.81 -4.23 -17.13
C GLN A 36 -14.55 -5.37 -16.13
N PHE A 37 -15.14 -5.31 -14.94
CA PHE A 37 -15.09 -6.40 -13.98
C PHE A 37 -15.77 -7.66 -14.52
N TYR A 38 -16.93 -7.51 -15.16
CA TYR A 38 -17.67 -8.62 -15.76
C TYR A 38 -16.90 -9.32 -16.88
N ILE A 39 -16.24 -8.55 -17.77
CA ILE A 39 -15.39 -9.10 -18.84
C ILE A 39 -14.23 -9.94 -18.28
N ARG A 40 -13.77 -9.64 -17.06
CA ARG A 40 -12.67 -10.32 -16.37
C ARG A 40 -13.14 -11.41 -15.39
N ASP A 41 -14.42 -11.81 -15.46
CA ASP A 41 -15.07 -12.78 -14.55
C ASP A 41 -14.97 -12.41 -13.05
N VAL A 42 -14.89 -11.11 -12.76
CA VAL A 42 -14.85 -10.59 -11.39
C VAL A 42 -16.27 -10.25 -10.94
N LYS A 43 -16.76 -10.95 -9.91
CA LYS A 43 -18.12 -10.79 -9.37
C LYS A 43 -18.25 -9.58 -8.45
N ILE A 44 -18.26 -8.38 -9.02
CA ILE A 44 -18.53 -7.12 -8.33
C ILE A 44 -19.70 -6.45 -9.03
N SER A 45 -20.68 -5.90 -8.30
CA SER A 45 -21.81 -5.17 -8.89
C SER A 45 -21.57 -3.65 -8.87
N ALA A 46 -22.26 -2.89 -9.74
CA ALA A 46 -22.26 -1.43 -9.68
C ALA A 46 -22.75 -0.88 -8.32
N SER A 47 -23.68 -1.59 -7.66
CA SER A 47 -24.11 -1.27 -6.30
C SER A 47 -23.01 -1.50 -5.26
N SER A 48 -22.23 -2.59 -5.38
CA SER A 48 -21.08 -2.85 -4.51
C SER A 48 -20.03 -1.76 -4.67
N LEU A 49 -19.72 -1.36 -5.92
CA LEU A 49 -18.81 -0.24 -6.19
C LEU A 49 -19.30 1.06 -5.53
N LYS A 50 -20.61 1.35 -5.57
CA LYS A 50 -21.19 2.50 -4.87
C LYS A 50 -20.98 2.42 -3.35
N ASP A 51 -21.22 1.25 -2.77
CA ASP A 51 -21.07 1.05 -1.33
C ASP A 51 -19.60 1.13 -0.89
N TYR A 52 -18.65 0.67 -1.71
CA TYR A 52 -17.20 0.83 -1.48
C TYR A 52 -16.76 2.29 -1.58
N GLU A 53 -17.14 2.97 -2.66
CA GLU A 53 -16.77 4.38 -2.92
C GLU A 53 -17.38 5.36 -1.91
N SER A 54 -18.51 5.01 -1.31
CA SER A 54 -19.13 5.81 -0.24
C SER A 54 -18.62 5.47 1.15
N GLY A 55 -17.74 4.46 1.28
CA GLY A 55 -17.25 3.98 2.57
C GLY A 55 -18.30 3.24 3.41
N LYS A 56 -19.47 2.93 2.85
CA LYS A 56 -20.53 2.19 3.53
C LYS A 56 -20.11 0.75 3.84
N THR A 57 -19.35 0.14 2.93
CA THR A 57 -18.79 -1.20 3.11
C THR A 57 -17.33 -1.21 2.69
N ILE A 58 -16.50 -2.00 3.37
CA ILE A 58 -15.10 -2.22 3.00
C ILE A 58 -15.04 -3.48 2.12
N PRO A 59 -14.45 -3.43 0.91
CA PRO A 59 -14.28 -4.60 0.06
C PRO A 59 -13.37 -5.65 0.72
N SER A 60 -13.58 -6.93 0.39
CA SER A 60 -12.69 -8.01 0.85
C SER A 60 -11.30 -7.91 0.21
N PRO A 61 -10.25 -8.48 0.81
CA PRO A 61 -8.91 -8.51 0.21
C PRO A 61 -8.90 -9.05 -1.22
N ASP A 62 -9.61 -10.15 -1.49
CA ASP A 62 -9.72 -10.71 -2.85
C ASP A 62 -10.38 -9.74 -3.84
N THR A 63 -11.40 -9.01 -3.39
CA THR A 63 -12.07 -7.97 -4.18
C THR A 63 -11.09 -6.84 -4.50
N VAL A 64 -10.27 -6.42 -3.52
CA VAL A 64 -9.28 -5.34 -3.69
C VAL A 64 -8.17 -5.76 -4.65
N LEU A 65 -7.71 -7.01 -4.60
CA LEU A 65 -6.74 -7.55 -5.56
C LEU A 65 -7.30 -7.47 -6.99
N ALA A 66 -8.52 -7.94 -7.20
CA ALA A 66 -9.18 -7.87 -8.50
C ALA A 66 -9.42 -6.42 -8.96
N MET A 67 -9.79 -5.51 -8.05
CA MET A 67 -9.91 -4.08 -8.35
C MET A 67 -8.58 -3.47 -8.79
N ALA A 68 -7.48 -3.77 -8.09
CA ALA A 68 -6.16 -3.24 -8.43
C ALA A 68 -5.71 -3.70 -9.82
N GLU A 69 -5.98 -4.95 -10.18
CA GLU A 69 -5.68 -5.51 -11.50
C GLU A 69 -6.53 -4.88 -12.60
N VAL A 70 -7.87 -4.89 -12.44
CA VAL A 70 -8.79 -4.37 -13.46
C VAL A 70 -8.60 -2.88 -13.70
N TYR A 71 -8.31 -2.11 -12.64
CA TYR A 71 -8.06 -0.68 -12.74
C TYR A 71 -6.64 -0.32 -13.19
N GLY A 72 -5.68 -1.26 -13.14
CA GLY A 72 -4.26 -0.95 -13.35
C GLY A 72 -3.71 -0.01 -12.27
N THR A 73 -4.21 -0.11 -11.03
CA THR A 73 -3.80 0.72 -9.89
C THR A 73 -3.21 -0.15 -8.78
N PRO A 74 -1.94 -0.59 -8.90
CA PRO A 74 -1.31 -1.50 -7.94
C PRO A 74 -1.25 -0.94 -6.52
N GLU A 75 -1.12 0.39 -6.37
CA GLU A 75 -1.11 1.06 -5.06
C GLU A 75 -2.40 0.83 -4.24
N LEU A 76 -3.52 0.45 -4.88
CA LEU A 76 -4.79 0.22 -4.19
C LEU A 76 -4.67 -0.89 -3.13
N LYS A 77 -3.91 -1.95 -3.41
CA LYS A 77 -3.65 -3.05 -2.46
C LYS A 77 -2.98 -2.51 -1.19
N TRP A 78 -1.96 -1.67 -1.38
CA TRP A 78 -1.17 -1.09 -0.31
C TRP A 78 -1.98 -0.08 0.52
N MET A 79 -2.73 0.80 -0.15
CA MET A 79 -3.62 1.75 0.51
C MET A 79 -4.72 1.06 1.30
N HIS A 80 -5.32 -0.01 0.76
CA HIS A 80 -6.30 -0.81 1.49
C HIS A 80 -5.68 -1.44 2.74
N CYS A 81 -4.50 -2.06 2.64
CA CYS A 81 -3.84 -2.65 3.78
C CYS A 81 -3.55 -1.61 4.88
N ALA A 82 -3.05 -0.44 4.50
CA ALA A 82 -2.76 0.66 5.41
C ALA A 82 -4.02 1.24 6.08
N LYS A 83 -5.09 1.48 5.31
CA LYS A 83 -6.21 2.33 5.72
C LYS A 83 -7.53 1.62 5.99
N ASP A 84 -7.70 0.37 5.56
CA ASP A 84 -9.00 -0.33 5.66
C ASP A 84 -8.89 -1.76 6.19
N CYS A 85 -7.82 -2.49 5.87
CA CYS A 85 -7.60 -3.84 6.34
C CYS A 85 -7.38 -3.87 7.86
N PRO A 86 -8.16 -4.66 8.63
CA PRO A 86 -8.00 -4.74 10.09
C PRO A 86 -6.62 -5.23 10.55
N ILE A 87 -5.98 -6.09 9.75
CA ILE A 87 -4.64 -6.61 10.02
C ILE A 87 -3.62 -5.53 9.67
N GLY A 88 -3.70 -4.98 8.46
CA GLY A 88 -2.73 -4.01 7.96
C GLY A 88 -2.70 -2.73 8.81
N LYS A 89 -3.84 -2.20 9.26
CA LYS A 89 -3.91 -1.06 10.20
C LYS A 89 -3.12 -1.23 11.49
N ARG A 90 -2.96 -2.48 11.95
CA ARG A 90 -2.27 -2.78 13.22
C ARG A 90 -0.77 -2.99 13.04
N ILE A 91 -0.33 -3.28 11.83
CA ILE A 91 1.05 -3.71 11.53
C ILE A 91 1.78 -2.67 10.68
N MET A 92 1.08 -2.00 9.76
CA MET A 92 1.63 -0.93 8.93
C MET A 92 1.47 0.41 9.64
N LYS A 93 2.58 1.12 9.85
CA LYS A 93 2.55 2.57 10.04
C LYS A 93 2.45 3.17 8.64
N THR A 94 1.54 4.10 8.43
CA THR A 94 1.54 4.89 7.20
C THR A 94 1.21 6.32 7.55
N ASP A 95 2.13 7.21 7.21
CA ASP A 95 1.76 8.59 6.91
C ASP A 95 0.95 8.58 5.60
N ASP A 96 -0.07 9.42 5.58
CA ASP A 96 -1.01 9.52 4.50
C ASP A 96 -0.32 10.06 3.24
N GLU A 97 -0.53 9.38 2.10
CA GLU A 97 -0.16 9.77 0.73
C GLU A 97 1.16 9.18 0.19
N ILE A 98 1.03 8.15 -0.68
CA ILE A 98 2.11 7.72 -1.58
C ILE A 98 2.11 8.73 -2.74
N GLY A 99 3.11 9.62 -2.78
CA GLY A 99 3.24 10.67 -3.79
C GLY A 99 3.55 10.13 -5.19
N GLU A 100 3.49 11.02 -6.18
CA GLU A 100 3.76 10.71 -7.60
C GLU A 100 5.23 10.94 -8.00
N ASP A 101 6.08 11.53 -7.14
CA ASP A 101 7.41 12.06 -7.50
C ASP A 101 8.58 11.59 -6.58
N GLU A 102 8.62 10.32 -6.18
CA GLU A 102 9.45 9.91 -5.02
C GLU A 102 10.69 9.05 -5.31
N LEU A 103 10.91 8.50 -6.52
CA LEU A 103 12.00 7.51 -6.70
C LEU A 103 13.40 8.02 -6.28
N LYS A 104 13.69 9.31 -6.53
CA LYS A 104 14.97 9.92 -6.13
C LYS A 104 15.05 10.09 -4.61
N ASP A 105 13.96 10.47 -3.96
CA ASP A 105 13.90 10.65 -2.52
C ASP A 105 13.96 9.30 -1.81
N THR A 106 13.19 8.31 -2.29
CA THR A 106 13.30 6.90 -1.90
C THR A 106 14.75 6.41 -2.02
N TYR A 107 15.45 6.73 -3.12
CA TYR A 107 16.87 6.35 -3.27
C TYR A 107 17.77 6.97 -2.19
N PHE A 108 17.65 8.28 -1.92
CA PHE A 108 18.48 8.94 -0.91
C PHE A 108 18.18 8.45 0.51
N GLU A 109 16.91 8.19 0.83
CA GLU A 109 16.51 7.62 2.10
C GLU A 109 17.00 6.18 2.29
N LEU A 110 16.89 5.35 1.26
CA LEU A 110 17.39 3.98 1.25
C LEU A 110 18.92 3.98 1.40
N ALA A 111 19.63 4.85 0.68
CA ALA A 111 21.07 5.00 0.79
C ALA A 111 21.50 5.41 2.22
N GLY A 112 20.82 6.38 2.83
CA GLY A 112 21.07 6.78 4.21
C GLY A 112 20.77 5.67 5.23
N SER A 113 19.75 4.86 4.98
CA SER A 113 19.39 3.72 5.82
C SER A 113 20.39 2.57 5.70
N PHE A 114 20.90 2.29 4.50
CA PHE A 114 21.95 1.28 4.28
C PHE A 114 23.25 1.60 5.01
N HIS A 115 23.62 2.88 5.14
CA HIS A 115 24.79 3.27 5.94
C HIS A 115 24.64 2.89 7.42
N LYS A 116 23.42 2.68 7.92
CA LYS A 116 23.14 2.31 9.31
C LYS A 116 23.03 0.81 9.52
N VAL A 117 22.93 0.01 8.45
CA VAL A 117 22.71 -1.46 8.55
C VAL A 117 23.84 -2.16 9.29
N THR A 118 25.10 -1.80 9.04
CA THR A 118 26.25 -2.41 9.73
C THR A 118 26.23 -2.11 11.23
N GLU A 119 25.83 -0.91 11.63
CA GLU A 119 25.71 -0.56 13.05
C GLU A 119 24.52 -1.28 13.70
N ILE A 120 23.41 -1.42 12.98
CA ILE A 120 22.25 -2.20 13.44
C ILE A 120 22.62 -3.67 13.64
N GLU A 121 23.35 -4.28 12.71
CA GLU A 121 23.81 -5.68 12.83
C GLU A 121 24.65 -5.86 14.10
N ARG A 122 25.56 -4.93 14.37
CA ARG A 122 26.38 -4.93 15.59
C ARG A 122 25.54 -4.79 16.85
N GLN A 123 24.58 -3.87 16.87
CA GLN A 123 23.70 -3.66 18.04
C GLN A 123 22.76 -4.84 18.28
N LEU A 124 22.17 -5.42 17.23
CA LEU A 124 21.36 -6.62 17.32
C LEU A 124 22.15 -7.79 17.88
N ARG A 125 23.40 -7.98 17.43
CA ARG A 125 24.27 -9.03 17.96
C ARG A 125 24.42 -8.90 19.47
N THR A 126 24.72 -7.69 19.96
CA THR A 126 24.87 -7.42 21.40
C THR A 126 23.58 -7.70 22.17
N ILE A 127 22.42 -7.24 21.68
CA ILE A 127 21.13 -7.48 22.36
C ILE A 127 20.75 -8.97 22.36
N MET A 128 21.13 -9.71 21.32
CA MET A 128 20.72 -11.11 21.15
C MET A 128 21.68 -12.11 21.82
N GLU A 129 22.81 -11.66 22.37
CA GLU A 129 23.88 -12.50 22.92
C GLU A 129 23.39 -13.41 24.06
N ASP A 130 22.49 -12.93 24.91
CA ASP A 130 21.97 -13.67 26.06
C ASP A 130 20.59 -14.32 25.79
N GLY A 131 20.02 -14.07 24.61
CA GLY A 131 18.72 -14.56 24.16
C GLY A 131 17.51 -13.90 24.84
N LYS A 132 17.66 -12.78 25.55
CA LYS A 132 16.57 -12.06 26.23
C LYS A 132 16.72 -10.56 26.03
N ILE A 133 15.62 -9.88 25.75
CA ILE A 133 15.62 -8.41 25.69
C ILE A 133 15.34 -7.88 27.10
N SER A 134 16.33 -7.24 27.73
CA SER A 134 16.18 -6.55 29.01
C SER A 134 15.45 -5.21 28.88
N ASP A 135 14.93 -4.67 29.99
CA ASP A 135 14.22 -3.38 30.00
C ASP A 135 15.13 -2.22 29.56
N GLU A 136 16.43 -2.30 29.83
CA GLU A 136 17.45 -1.35 29.40
C GLU A 136 17.74 -1.40 27.89
N GLU A 137 17.49 -2.54 27.24
CA GLU A 137 17.72 -2.75 25.81
C GLU A 137 16.49 -2.41 24.95
N VAL A 138 15.29 -2.38 25.54
CA VAL A 138 14.04 -2.01 24.85
C VAL A 138 14.15 -0.69 24.07
N PRO A 139 14.76 0.40 24.61
CA PRO A 139 14.97 1.63 23.84
C PRO A 139 15.82 1.43 22.59
N LEU A 140 16.94 0.69 22.71
CA LEU A 140 17.85 0.43 21.60
C LEU A 140 17.18 -0.46 20.53
N MET A 141 16.48 -1.51 20.96
CA MET A 141 15.69 -2.38 20.08
C MET A 141 14.61 -1.59 19.32
N ARG A 142 13.97 -0.62 19.97
CA ARG A 142 12.98 0.26 19.32
C ARG A 142 13.62 1.12 18.22
N ASP A 143 14.82 1.63 18.44
CA ASP A 143 15.54 2.42 17.43
C ASP A 143 16.01 1.57 16.25
N ILE A 144 16.44 0.33 16.50
CA ILE A 144 16.73 -0.66 15.45
C ILE A 144 15.48 -0.92 14.59
N ILE A 145 14.35 -1.24 15.23
CA ILE A 145 13.08 -1.49 14.52
C ILE A 145 12.66 -0.26 13.70
N ARG A 146 12.83 0.96 14.22
CA ARG A 146 12.52 2.19 13.46
C ARG A 146 13.33 2.33 12.18
N VAL A 147 14.61 1.97 12.18
CA VAL A 147 15.41 2.02 10.95
C VAL A 147 15.00 0.90 9.99
N MET A 148 14.69 -0.29 10.51
CA MET A 148 14.17 -1.39 9.69
C MET A 148 12.81 -1.06 9.06
N ASP A 149 11.91 -0.42 9.80
CA ASP A 149 10.60 0.07 9.31
C ASP A 149 10.82 1.01 8.10
N ARG A 150 11.75 1.97 8.21
CA ARG A 150 12.07 2.90 7.10
C ARG A 150 12.63 2.20 5.87
N ILE A 151 13.47 1.18 6.06
CA ILE A 151 13.99 0.37 4.94
C ILE A 151 12.82 -0.38 4.27
N ALA A 152 11.91 -0.94 5.07
CA ALA A 152 10.74 -1.66 4.56
C ALA A 152 9.77 -0.74 3.81
N GLU A 153 9.52 0.47 4.30
CA GLU A 153 8.72 1.51 3.65
C GLU A 153 9.34 1.90 2.30
N ASN A 154 10.61 2.29 2.29
CA ASN A 154 11.32 2.66 1.05
C ASN A 154 11.36 1.51 0.03
N ALA A 155 11.54 0.27 0.50
CA ALA A 155 11.50 -0.91 -0.38
C ALA A 155 10.09 -1.16 -0.95
N LYS A 156 9.03 -0.88 -0.19
CA LYS A 156 7.64 -0.94 -0.66
C LYS A 156 7.38 0.12 -1.73
N ASP A 157 7.85 1.35 -1.53
CA ASP A 157 7.64 2.43 -2.49
C ASP A 157 8.34 2.13 -3.83
N LEU A 158 9.56 1.58 -3.77
CA LEU A 158 10.27 1.10 -4.95
C LEU A 158 9.50 -0.01 -5.70
N LYS A 159 8.89 -0.96 -4.97
CA LYS A 159 8.05 -2.02 -5.57
C LYS A 159 6.83 -1.44 -6.26
N ILE A 160 6.14 -0.49 -5.61
CA ILE A 160 4.96 0.19 -6.17
C ILE A 160 5.34 0.95 -7.44
N TRP A 161 6.48 1.63 -7.45
CA TRP A 161 6.98 2.35 -8.62
C TRP A 161 7.21 1.41 -9.81
N MET A 162 7.88 0.27 -9.60
CA MET A 162 8.10 -0.73 -10.65
C MET A 162 6.79 -1.35 -11.18
N GLU A 163 5.83 -1.67 -10.29
CA GLU A 163 4.52 -2.18 -10.71
C GLU A 163 3.76 -1.15 -11.56
N ARG A 164 3.90 0.16 -11.28
CA ARG A 164 3.31 1.25 -12.10
C ARG A 164 3.92 1.33 -13.50
N GLU A 165 5.22 1.09 -13.64
CA GLU A 165 5.92 1.03 -14.93
C GLU A 165 5.62 -0.27 -15.72
N GLY A 166 4.76 -1.14 -15.19
CA GLY A 166 4.36 -2.39 -15.84
C GLY A 166 5.32 -3.56 -15.60
N HIS A 167 6.26 -3.42 -14.66
CA HIS A 167 7.20 -4.47 -14.28
C HIS A 167 6.73 -5.17 -12.99
N SER A 168 6.28 -6.42 -13.10
CA SER A 168 6.02 -7.26 -11.92
C SER A 168 7.35 -7.75 -11.32
N ILE A 169 7.61 -7.44 -10.05
CA ILE A 169 8.81 -7.92 -9.32
C ILE A 169 8.50 -9.03 -8.31
N THR A 170 7.24 -9.48 -8.22
CA THR A 170 6.85 -10.59 -7.35
C THR A 170 6.72 -11.86 -8.19
N GLU A 171 7.54 -12.87 -7.88
CA GLU A 171 7.30 -14.23 -8.37
C GLU A 171 5.95 -14.73 -7.82
N SER A 172 5.19 -15.39 -8.69
CA SER A 172 3.85 -15.93 -8.44
C SER A 172 3.85 -17.05 -7.40
#